data_AF-A0A2N0H4T5-F1
#
_entry.id   AF-A0A2N0H4T5-F1
#
_cell.length_a   1.000
_cell.length_b   1.000
_cell.length_c   1.000
_cell.angle_alpha   90.00
_cell.angle_beta   90.00
_cell.angle_gamma   90.00
#
_symmetry.space_group_name_H-M   'P 1'
#
loop_
_entity.id
_entity.type
_entity.pdbx_description
1 polymer ?
#
loop_
_entity_poly.entity_id
_entity_poly.type
_entity_poly.pdbx_seq_one_letter_code
_entity_poly.pdbx_strand_id
1 'polypeptide(L)'
;MMITALALLFSSSTAMAAAAADVAEPNPKEMKQSEIRAFNAKLAKDHPYYIRCVREPETGTLVARKMSCRTNGQWAVSAESGNREARDIMDEMRSKAASQSN
;
A
#
# COMPACT_ATOMS: atom_id res chain seq x y z
N MET A 1 -12.66 28.91 44.63
CA MET A 1 -12.67 27.59 43.97
C MET A 1 -13.89 27.51 43.06
N MET A 2 -13.70 27.65 41.75
CA MET A 2 -14.56 27.05 40.72
C MET A 2 -13.86 27.27 39.38
N ILE A 3 -13.43 26.15 38.79
CA ILE A 3 -12.67 26.03 37.56
C ILE A 3 -13.68 25.69 36.45
N THR A 4 -13.85 26.56 35.46
CA THR A 4 -14.60 26.31 34.21
C THR A 4 -14.16 27.37 33.19
N ALA A 5 -13.88 27.14 31.92
CA ALA A 5 -13.66 25.94 31.12
C ALA A 5 -12.80 26.42 29.92
N LEU A 6 -11.74 25.69 29.58
CA LEU A 6 -10.86 25.99 28.45
C LEU A 6 -11.56 25.54 27.15
N ALA A 7 -12.08 26.49 26.36
CA ALA A 7 -12.67 26.19 25.06
C ALA A 7 -11.55 25.92 24.04
N LEU A 8 -11.36 24.64 23.73
CA LEU A 8 -10.46 24.15 22.69
C LEU A 8 -10.91 24.66 21.31
N LEU A 9 -10.04 25.45 20.69
CA LEU A 9 -10.09 25.82 19.27
C LEU A 9 -9.97 24.53 18.43
N PHE A 10 -11.08 24.02 17.94
CA PHE A 10 -11.08 23.02 16.87
C PHE A 10 -10.78 23.75 15.55
N SER A 11 -9.49 23.81 15.18
CA SER A 11 -9.09 24.12 13.82
C SER A 11 -9.49 22.97 12.92
N SER A 12 -10.58 23.16 12.17
CA SER A 12 -10.98 22.26 11.08
C SER A 12 -9.90 22.27 10.01
N SER A 13 -9.03 21.27 10.00
CA SER A 13 -8.18 20.97 8.84
C SER A 13 -9.09 20.62 7.67
N THR A 14 -9.25 21.57 6.75
CA THR A 14 -9.78 21.30 5.40
C THR A 14 -8.77 20.40 4.69
N ALA A 15 -9.00 19.09 4.74
CA ALA A 15 -8.33 18.15 3.86
C ALA A 15 -8.76 18.47 2.43
N MET A 16 -7.86 19.08 1.67
CA MET A 16 -7.97 19.26 0.23
C MET A 16 -8.07 17.88 -0.41
N ALA A 17 -9.30 17.45 -0.72
CA ALA A 17 -9.54 16.31 -1.58
C ALA A 17 -9.01 16.70 -2.97
N ALA A 18 -7.79 16.25 -3.26
CA ALA A 18 -7.24 16.32 -4.61
C ALA A 18 -8.26 15.66 -5.54
N ALA A 19 -8.74 16.44 -6.52
CA ALA A 19 -9.63 15.96 -7.56
C ALA A 19 -8.93 14.82 -8.31
N ALA A 20 -9.22 13.59 -7.92
CA ALA A 20 -8.90 12.42 -8.70
C ALA A 20 -9.77 12.52 -9.94
N ALA A 21 -9.15 12.80 -11.09
CA ALA A 21 -9.81 12.57 -12.37
C ALA A 21 -10.36 11.14 -12.34
N ASP A 22 -11.63 10.96 -12.71
CA ASP A 22 -12.35 9.69 -12.80
C ASP A 22 -11.70 8.76 -13.85
N VAL A 23 -10.52 8.25 -13.53
CA VAL A 23 -9.80 7.26 -14.32
C VAL A 23 -10.19 5.91 -13.76
N ALA A 24 -10.88 5.09 -14.55
CA ALA A 24 -11.24 3.74 -14.14
C ALA A 24 -10.00 2.96 -13.67
N GLU A 25 -10.14 2.19 -12.59
CA GLU A 25 -9.04 1.41 -12.04
C GLU A 25 -8.52 0.43 -13.10
N PRO A 26 -7.23 0.50 -13.48
CA PRO A 26 -6.67 -0.40 -14.47
C PRO A 26 -6.45 -1.80 -13.88
N ASN A 27 -6.45 -2.82 -14.73
CA ASN A 27 -5.99 -4.17 -14.38
C ASN A 27 -4.62 -4.46 -15.01
N PRO A 28 -3.49 -4.24 -14.31
CA PRO A 28 -2.15 -4.38 -14.90
C PRO A 28 -1.77 -5.80 -15.29
N LYS A 29 -2.50 -6.83 -14.83
CA LYS A 29 -2.22 -8.24 -15.16
C LYS A 29 -2.63 -8.59 -16.59
N GLU A 30 -3.62 -7.90 -17.13
CA GLU A 30 -4.16 -8.16 -18.48
C GLU A 30 -3.55 -7.21 -19.53
N MET A 31 -2.81 -6.20 -19.09
CA MET A 31 -2.21 -5.20 -19.98
C MET A 31 -0.80 -5.60 -20.44
N LYS A 32 -0.51 -5.33 -21.71
CA LYS A 32 0.84 -5.36 -22.27
C LYS A 32 1.65 -4.15 -21.81
N GLN A 33 2.97 -4.26 -21.85
CA GLN A 33 3.86 -3.18 -21.41
C GLN A 33 3.70 -1.88 -22.20
N SER A 34 3.36 -1.95 -23.49
CA SER A 34 3.05 -0.77 -24.31
C SER A 34 1.80 -0.05 -23.83
N GLU A 35 0.76 -0.80 -23.45
CA GLU A 35 -0.52 -0.29 -22.96
C GLU A 35 -0.33 0.36 -21.58
N ILE A 36 0.48 -0.27 -20.71
CA ILE A 36 0.85 0.30 -19.41
C ILE A 36 1.55 1.65 -19.58
N ARG A 37 2.51 1.76 -20.52
CA ARG A 37 3.21 3.03 -20.79
C ARG A 37 2.26 4.10 -21.30
N ALA A 38 1.35 3.74 -22.21
CA ALA A 38 0.35 4.67 -22.76
C ALA A 38 -0.65 5.14 -21.69
N PHE A 39 -1.03 4.27 -20.76
CA PHE A 39 -1.87 4.61 -19.61
C PHE A 39 -1.14 5.53 -18.64
N ASN A 40 0.08 5.17 -18.23
CA ASN A 40 0.89 5.96 -17.31
C ASN A 40 1.25 7.34 -17.85
N ALA A 41 1.36 7.52 -19.17
CA ALA A 41 1.64 8.82 -19.79
C ALA A 41 0.56 9.88 -19.49
N LYS A 42 -0.66 9.45 -19.13
CA LYS A 42 -1.79 10.32 -18.77
C LYS A 42 -1.85 10.65 -17.28
N LEU A 43 -0.98 10.05 -16.47
CA LEU A 43 -1.03 10.12 -15.02
C LEU A 43 0.26 10.70 -14.44
N ALA A 44 0.11 11.42 -13.33
CA ALA A 44 1.24 11.77 -12.50
C ALA A 44 1.83 10.52 -11.82
N LYS A 45 3.13 10.53 -11.51
CA LYS A 45 3.86 9.37 -10.98
C LYS A 45 3.41 8.95 -9.58
N ASP A 46 2.88 9.89 -8.81
CA ASP A 46 2.34 9.76 -7.47
C ASP A 46 0.86 9.33 -7.46
N HIS A 47 0.20 9.32 -8.62
CA HIS A 47 -1.20 8.94 -8.72
C HIS A 47 -1.43 7.50 -8.21
N PRO A 48 -2.53 7.23 -7.47
CA PRO A 48 -2.80 5.89 -6.93
C PRO A 48 -2.93 4.81 -8.01
N TYR A 49 -3.45 5.14 -9.19
CA TYR A 49 -3.55 4.22 -10.33
C TYR A 49 -2.30 4.15 -11.21
N TYR A 50 -1.26 4.93 -10.94
CA TYR A 50 -0.01 4.82 -11.69
C TYR A 50 0.56 3.40 -11.54
N ILE A 51 0.83 2.74 -12.67
CA ILE A 51 1.24 1.33 -12.69
C ILE A 51 2.76 1.24 -12.57
N ARG A 52 3.24 0.47 -11.59
CA ARG A 52 4.65 0.19 -11.38
C ARG A 52 4.92 -1.29 -11.56
N CYS A 53 5.86 -1.59 -12.47
CA CYS A 53 6.34 -2.95 -12.71
C CYS A 53 7.71 -3.15 -12.04
N VAL A 54 7.83 -4.16 -11.18
CA VAL A 54 9.05 -4.51 -10.44
C VAL A 54 9.52 -5.89 -10.86
N ARG A 55 10.84 -6.05 -11.05
CA ARG A 55 11.51 -7.34 -11.26
C ARG A 55 11.87 -7.93 -9.91
N GLU A 56 11.31 -9.07 -9.59
CA GLU A 56 11.62 -9.80 -8.36
C GLU A 56 12.40 -11.07 -8.71
N PRO A 57 13.42 -11.46 -7.91
CA PRO A 57 14.06 -12.75 -8.06
C PRO A 57 13.05 -13.87 -7.79
N GLU A 58 13.17 -14.97 -8.53
CA GLU A 58 12.37 -16.17 -8.29
C GLU A 58 13.11 -17.09 -7.31
N THR A 59 12.43 -17.49 -6.23
CA THR A 59 13.01 -18.37 -5.21
C THR A 59 13.38 -19.72 -5.83
N GLY A 60 14.61 -20.18 -5.60
CA GLY A 60 15.12 -21.46 -6.14
C GLY A 60 15.88 -21.32 -7.46
N THR A 61 16.12 -20.11 -7.96
CA THR A 61 16.91 -19.86 -9.16
C THR A 61 17.74 -18.58 -9.02
N LEU A 62 18.98 -18.61 -9.53
CA LEU A 62 19.91 -17.48 -9.46
C LEU A 62 19.72 -16.48 -10.61
N VAL A 63 19.07 -16.91 -11.69
CA VAL A 63 19.00 -16.16 -12.95
C VAL A 63 17.58 -15.72 -13.30
N ALA A 64 16.56 -16.51 -12.92
CA ALA A 64 15.20 -16.19 -13.30
C ALA A 64 14.63 -15.05 -12.46
N ARG A 65 13.84 -14.20 -13.12
CA ARG A 65 13.20 -13.04 -12.51
C ARG A 65 11.77 -12.95 -12.99
N LYS A 66 10.83 -12.83 -12.06
CA LYS A 66 9.42 -12.59 -12.36
C LYS A 66 9.14 -11.10 -12.39
N MET A 67 8.29 -10.69 -13.32
CA MET A 67 7.80 -9.31 -13.40
C MET A 67 6.46 -9.21 -12.69
N SER A 68 6.35 -8.30 -11.74
CA SER A 68 5.08 -7.98 -11.09
C SER A 68 4.68 -6.53 -11.38
N CYS A 69 3.56 -6.35 -12.08
CA CYS A 69 2.97 -5.04 -12.35
C CYS A 69 1.73 -4.84 -11.48
N ARG A 70 1.69 -3.75 -10.71
CA ARG A 70 0.58 -3.35 -9.85
C ARG A 70 0.46 -1.83 -9.83
N THR A 71 -0.71 -1.30 -9.48
CA THR A 71 -0.89 0.14 -9.26
C THR A 71 -0.16 0.58 -7.98
N ASN A 72 0.17 1.86 -7.85
CA ASN A 72 0.75 2.43 -6.63
C ASN A 72 -0.12 2.12 -5.40
N GLY A 73 -1.45 2.22 -5.52
CA GLY A 73 -2.39 1.87 -4.45
C GLY A 73 -2.31 0.39 -4.07
N GLN A 74 -2.27 -0.52 -5.04
CA GLN A 74 -2.12 -1.96 -4.78
C GLN A 74 -0.78 -2.29 -4.11
N TRP A 75 0.30 -1.59 -4.48
CA TRP A 75 1.59 -1.71 -3.79
C TRP A 75 1.52 -1.26 -2.33
N ALA A 76 0.83 -0.15 -2.04
CA ALA A 76 0.65 0.33 -0.68
C ALA A 76 -0.14 -0.67 0.18
N VAL A 77 -1.26 -1.19 -0.34
CA VAL A 77 -2.06 -2.23 0.33
C VAL A 77 -1.23 -3.49 0.57
N SER A 78 -0.47 -3.96 -0.42
CA SER A 78 0.37 -5.15 -0.27
C SER A 78 1.47 -4.97 0.79
N ALA A 79 2.06 -3.79 0.86
CA ALA A 79 3.07 -3.47 1.87
C ALA A 79 2.45 -3.42 3.28
N GLU A 80 1.28 -2.81 3.41
CA GLU A 80 0.56 -2.77 4.69
C GLU A 80 0.16 -4.16 5.15
N SER A 81 -0.46 -4.97 4.27
CA SER A 81 -0.93 -6.31 4.61
C SER A 81 0.24 -7.21 5.00
N GLY A 82 1.35 -7.20 4.24
CA GLY A 82 2.54 -7.98 4.57
C GLY A 82 3.15 -7.58 5.92
N ASN A 83 3.18 -6.28 6.23
CA ASN A 83 3.67 -5.81 7.52
C ASN A 83 2.73 -6.18 8.69
N ARG A 84 1.42 -6.21 8.46
CA ARG A 84 0.44 -6.61 9.47
C ARG A 84 0.57 -8.10 9.78
N GLU A 85 0.54 -8.93 8.74
CA GLU A 85 0.68 -10.38 8.85
C GLU A 85 1.98 -10.77 9.55
N ALA A 86 3.10 -10.11 9.23
CA ALA A 86 4.36 -10.35 9.92
C ALA A 86 4.29 -10.06 11.43
N ARG A 87 3.56 -9.02 11.86
CA ARG A 87 3.36 -8.73 13.29
C ARG A 87 2.47 -9.78 13.94
N ASP A 88 1.37 -10.14 13.29
CA ASP A 88 0.41 -11.13 13.79
C ASP A 88 1.09 -12.48 14.02
N ILE A 89 1.92 -12.93 13.08
CA ILE A 89 2.71 -14.17 13.22
C ILE A 89 3.67 -14.09 14.41
N MET A 90 4.35 -12.96 14.61
CA MET A 90 5.30 -12.80 15.71
C MET A 90 4.60 -12.80 17.08
N ASP A 91 3.42 -12.18 17.16
CA ASP A 91 2.63 -12.16 18.39
C ASP A 91 2.03 -13.53 18.70
N GLU A 92 1.59 -14.27 17.68
CA GLU A 92 1.18 -15.67 17.82
C GLU A 92 2.34 -16.54 18.33
N MET A 93 3.53 -16.42 17.74
CA MET A 93 4.71 -17.18 18.19
C MET A 93 5.10 -16.84 19.63
N ARG A 94 5.06 -15.56 20.01
CA ARG A 94 5.35 -15.13 21.39
C ARG A 94 4.34 -15.65 22.39
N SER A 95 3.04 -15.58 22.07
CA SER A 95 1.99 -16.09 22.96
C SER A 95 2.14 -17.60 23.21
N LYS A 96 2.45 -18.37 22.16
CA LYS A 96 2.72 -19.82 22.25
C LYS A 96 4.02 -20.17 22.98
N ALA A 97 5.04 -19.31 22.90
CA ALA A 97 6.27 -19.48 23.66
C ALA A 97 6.03 -19.22 25.16
N ALA A 98 5.29 -18.17 25.49
CA ALA A 98 4.92 -17.84 26.87
C ALA A 98 3.98 -18.89 27.51
N SER A 99 3.14 -19.56 26.72
CA SER A 99 2.26 -20.62 27.22
C SER A 99 2.97 -21.96 27.47
N GLN A 100 4.14 -22.20 26.86
CA GLN A 100 4.91 -23.44 27.03
C GLN A 100 5.90 -23.39 28.20
N SER A 101 6.08 -22.24 28.84
CA SER A 101 6.94 -22.06 30.02
C SER A 101 6.21 -22.24 31.35
N ASN A 102 4.97 -22.76 31.34
CA ASN A 102 4.20 -23.20 32.52
C ASN A 102 3.84 -24.68 32.36
#